data_AF-A0A5J4V4Y8-F1
#
_entry.id   AF-A0A5J4V4Y8-F1
#
_cell.length_a   1.000
_cell.length_b   1.000
_cell.length_c   1.000
_cell.angle_alpha   90.00
_cell.angle_beta   90.00
_cell.angle_gamma   90.00
#
_symmetry.space_group_name_H-M   'P 1'
#
loop_
_entity.id
_entity.type
_entity.pdbx_description
1 polymer ?
#
loop_
_entity_poly.entity_id
_entity_poly.type
_entity_poly.pdbx_seq_one_letter_code
_entity_poly.pdbx_strand_id
1 'polypeptide(L)'
;SNNLNEDEEIQKEWKRTKDEEGRLPKRMRMEDDLPNNQLPSPVPSPTNITKAPFRRVDPSKYQVKDERLADNRYEKKQGDDWGAIASQKLKPTRGKDFRSAKTKLKRGTYRGGEINQGVNSILLSEDD
;
A
#
# COMPACT_ATOMS: atom_id res chain seq x y z
N SER A 1 33.22 11.81 -21.55
CA SER A 1 32.91 12.83 -20.52
C SER A 1 31.61 13.51 -20.88
N ASN A 2 30.82 13.91 -19.88
CA ASN A 2 29.52 14.63 -19.97
C ASN A 2 28.29 13.73 -19.87
N ASN A 3 27.87 13.42 -18.63
CA ASN A 3 26.44 13.34 -18.29
C ASN A 3 26.23 13.48 -16.76
N LEU A 4 26.57 14.66 -16.23
CA LEU A 4 26.33 15.04 -14.82
C LEU A 4 25.47 16.31 -14.69
N ASN A 5 25.22 17.03 -15.80
CA ASN A 5 24.46 18.29 -15.78
C ASN A 5 22.94 18.08 -15.94
N GLU A 6 22.49 17.00 -16.60
CA GLU A 6 21.06 16.76 -16.85
C GLU A 6 20.30 16.40 -15.56
N ASP A 7 20.94 15.64 -14.66
CA ASP A 7 20.34 15.23 -13.38
C ASP A 7 20.18 16.41 -12.39
N GLU A 8 21.04 17.43 -12.45
CA GLU A 8 20.91 18.65 -11.64
C GLU A 8 19.82 19.58 -12.18
N GLU A 9 19.64 19.64 -13.49
CA GLU A 9 18.61 20.46 -14.14
C GLU A 9 17.20 19.95 -13.83
N ILE A 10 17.01 18.63 -13.91
CA ILE A 10 15.75 17.96 -13.56
C ILE A 10 15.40 18.17 -12.07
N GLN A 11 16.41 18.20 -11.19
CA GLN A 11 16.21 18.46 -9.76
C GLN A 11 15.89 19.93 -9.46
N LYS A 12 16.46 20.88 -10.21
CA LYS A 12 16.15 22.32 -10.10
C LYS A 12 14.75 22.61 -10.62
N GLU A 13 14.33 21.98 -11.72
CA GLU A 13 12.98 22.10 -12.27
C GLU A 13 11.91 21.57 -11.30
N TRP A 14 12.14 20.40 -10.68
CA TRP A 14 11.20 19.82 -9.71
C TRP A 14 11.04 20.62 -8.41
N LYS A 15 12.06 21.40 -8.02
CA LYS A 15 11.97 22.36 -6.90
C LYS A 15 11.19 23.60 -7.31
N ARG A 16 11.43 24.13 -8.51
CA ARG A 16 10.75 25.32 -9.05
C ARG A 16 9.25 25.11 -9.24
N THR A 17 8.81 23.94 -9.72
CA THR A 17 7.37 23.64 -9.91
C THR A 17 6.61 23.51 -8.59
N LYS A 18 7.29 23.12 -7.51
CA LYS A 18 6.68 22.95 -6.18
C LYS A 18 6.34 24.27 -5.50
N ASP A 19 7.10 25.33 -5.83
CA ASP A 19 6.92 26.67 -5.28
C ASP A 19 5.81 27.46 -6.02
N GLU A 20 5.50 27.07 -7.27
CA GLU A 20 4.45 27.73 -8.08
C GLU A 20 3.05 27.09 -7.97
N GLU A 21 2.95 25.79 -7.68
CA GLU A 21 1.65 25.12 -7.43
C GLU A 21 1.00 25.50 -6.07
N GLY A 22 1.66 26.33 -5.26
CA GLY A 22 1.18 26.82 -3.97
C GLY A 22 0.17 27.97 -4.04
N ARG A 23 -0.13 28.51 -5.22
CA ARG A 23 -1.06 29.65 -5.37
C ARG A 23 -2.37 29.25 -6.06
N LEU A 24 -3.10 28.33 -5.43
CA LEU A 24 -4.51 28.12 -5.76
C LEU A 24 -5.29 29.42 -5.48
N PRO A 25 -6.15 29.89 -6.40
CA PRO A 25 -6.99 31.06 -6.13
C PRO A 25 -7.89 30.78 -4.92
N LYS A 26 -7.97 31.78 -4.03
CA LYS A 26 -8.93 31.80 -2.91
C LYS A 26 -10.30 31.40 -3.44
N ARG A 27 -10.84 30.27 -2.95
CA ARG A 27 -12.21 29.83 -3.22
C ARG A 27 -13.13 31.02 -2.91
N MET A 28 -13.85 31.52 -3.91
CA MET A 28 -14.96 32.45 -3.67
C MET A 28 -15.94 31.72 -2.73
N ARG A 29 -16.16 32.27 -1.54
CA ARG A 29 -17.28 31.86 -0.67
C ARG A 29 -18.55 32.23 -1.43
N MET A 30 -19.24 31.23 -1.98
CA MET A 30 -20.67 31.33 -2.22
C MET A 30 -21.30 31.12 -0.85
N GLU A 31 -21.60 32.22 -0.16
CA GLU A 31 -22.59 32.20 0.92
C GLU A 31 -23.97 32.18 0.27
N ASP A 32 -24.91 31.54 0.96
CA ASP A 32 -26.35 31.62 0.76
C ASP A 32 -26.94 30.78 -0.39
N ASP A 33 -27.33 29.55 -0.05
CA ASP A 33 -28.66 28.94 -0.31
C ASP A 33 -28.59 27.40 -0.30
N LEU A 34 -28.40 26.81 0.89
CA LEU A 34 -28.70 25.40 1.13
C LEU A 34 -29.95 25.32 2.02
N PRO A 35 -31.02 24.60 1.61
CA PRO A 35 -32.20 24.43 2.45
C PRO A 35 -31.82 23.67 3.71
N ASN A 36 -32.30 24.18 4.86
CA ASN A 36 -32.10 23.63 6.20
C ASN A 36 -32.59 22.18 6.29
N ASN A 37 -31.72 21.23 5.94
CA ASN A 37 -31.95 19.83 6.21
C ASN A 37 -31.31 19.52 7.56
N GLN A 38 -32.12 19.68 8.61
CA GLN A 38 -31.74 19.42 9.99
C GLN A 38 -31.12 18.02 10.09
N LEU A 39 -29.80 17.94 10.21
CA LEU A 39 -29.10 16.70 10.53
C LEU A 39 -29.66 16.21 11.88
N PRO A 40 -30.04 14.92 12.02
CA PRO A 40 -30.47 14.40 13.29
C PRO A 40 -29.36 14.61 14.32
N SER A 41 -29.73 15.14 15.48
CA SER A 41 -28.81 15.40 16.59
C SER A 41 -28.01 14.13 16.93
N PRO A 42 -26.73 14.27 17.30
CA PRO A 42 -25.91 13.11 17.67
C PRO A 42 -26.56 12.41 18.86
N VAL A 43 -27.03 11.18 18.61
CA VAL A 43 -27.52 10.28 19.66
C VAL A 43 -26.44 10.14 20.75
N PRO A 44 -26.80 10.19 22.04
CA PRO A 44 -25.83 9.98 23.11
C PRO A 44 -25.26 8.57 23.00
N SER A 45 -23.97 8.49 22.62
CA SER A 45 -23.23 7.24 22.56
C SER A 45 -23.17 6.60 23.95
N PRO A 46 -23.42 5.29 24.10
CA PRO A 46 -23.38 4.63 25.40
C PRO A 46 -21.99 4.82 26.05
N THR A 47 -22.01 5.42 27.23
CA THR A 47 -20.87 5.72 28.09
C THR A 47 -20.36 4.43 28.73
N ASN A 48 -19.64 3.60 27.98
CA ASN A 48 -18.67 2.64 28.49
C ASN A 48 -17.94 1.93 27.34
N ILE A 49 -17.37 2.72 26.43
CA ILE A 49 -16.43 2.18 25.46
C ILE A 49 -15.08 2.19 26.16
N THR A 50 -14.60 1.03 26.60
CA THR A 50 -13.18 0.81 26.90
C THR A 50 -12.37 1.51 25.81
N LYS A 51 -11.32 2.27 26.15
CA LYS A 51 -10.52 3.13 25.23
C LYS A 51 -9.78 2.34 24.13
N ALA A 52 -10.50 1.53 23.37
CA ALA A 52 -10.01 0.76 22.25
C ALA A 52 -10.25 1.59 20.98
N PRO A 53 -9.29 1.62 20.04
CA PRO A 53 -9.49 2.25 18.75
C PRO A 53 -10.65 1.56 18.01
N PHE A 54 -11.38 2.31 17.18
CA PHE A 54 -12.42 1.76 16.31
C PHE A 54 -11.85 0.60 15.46
N ARG A 55 -12.57 -0.52 15.42
CA ARG A 55 -12.25 -1.69 14.61
C ARG A 55 -13.42 -1.97 13.67
N ARG A 56 -13.10 -2.27 12.40
CA ARG A 56 -14.11 -2.65 11.40
C ARG A 56 -14.60 -4.09 11.55
N VAL A 57 -13.78 -4.96 12.13
CA VAL A 57 -14.05 -6.39 12.30
C VAL A 57 -14.01 -6.72 13.78
N ASP A 58 -15.03 -7.44 14.23
CA ASP A 58 -15.10 -7.98 15.59
C ASP A 58 -14.28 -9.27 15.67
N PRO A 59 -13.16 -9.31 16.43
CA PRO A 59 -12.31 -10.49 16.49
C PRO A 59 -13.03 -11.71 17.07
N SER A 60 -14.02 -11.51 17.96
CA SER A 60 -14.79 -12.61 18.56
C SER A 60 -15.78 -13.28 17.60
N LYS A 61 -16.10 -12.65 16.47
CA LYS A 61 -17.03 -13.20 15.46
C LYS A 61 -16.29 -13.78 14.25
N TYR A 62 -14.99 -13.52 14.16
CA TYR A 62 -14.16 -13.97 13.06
C TYR A 62 -13.57 -15.34 13.37
N GLN A 63 -13.93 -16.33 12.55
CA GLN A 63 -13.38 -17.67 12.60
C GLN A 63 -12.82 -18.01 11.22
N VAL A 64 -11.56 -18.44 11.17
CA VAL A 64 -10.99 -19.04 9.95
C VAL A 64 -11.44 -20.49 9.91
N LYS A 65 -12.11 -20.91 8.84
CA LYS A 65 -12.54 -22.30 8.64
C LYS A 65 -11.38 -23.22 8.29
N ASP A 66 -10.50 -22.80 7.36
CA ASP A 66 -9.30 -23.55 6.96
C ASP A 66 -8.01 -22.85 7.40
N GLU A 67 -7.19 -23.54 8.21
CA GLU A 67 -5.89 -23.04 8.70
C GLU A 67 -4.89 -22.69 7.58
N ARG A 68 -5.04 -23.30 6.40
CA ARG A 68 -4.21 -23.00 5.23
C ARG A 68 -4.45 -21.56 4.75
N LEU A 69 -5.65 -21.04 4.90
CA LEU A 69 -6.04 -19.67 4.52
C LEU A 69 -5.76 -18.62 5.59
N ALA A 70 -5.33 -19.03 6.79
CA ALA A 70 -5.14 -18.11 7.92
C ALA A 70 -3.96 -17.12 7.76
N ASP A 71 -2.98 -17.43 6.91
CA ASP A 71 -1.74 -16.66 6.79
C ASP A 71 -1.41 -16.31 5.33
N ASN A 72 -1.27 -15.01 5.09
CA ASN A 72 -1.01 -14.41 3.77
C ASN A 72 0.47 -14.05 3.56
N ARG A 73 1.37 -14.44 4.46
CA ARG A 73 2.81 -14.18 4.32
C ARG A 73 3.38 -14.91 3.11
N TYR A 74 4.31 -14.24 2.43
CA TYR A 74 5.04 -14.84 1.30
C TYR A 74 5.75 -16.15 1.68
N GLU A 75 6.26 -16.25 2.90
CA GLU A 75 6.98 -17.44 3.40
C GLU A 75 6.13 -18.72 3.42
N LYS A 76 4.80 -18.59 3.52
CA LYS A 76 3.89 -19.73 3.48
C LYS A 76 3.62 -20.21 2.06
N LYS A 77 3.82 -19.34 1.05
CA LYS A 77 3.67 -19.68 -0.36
C LYS A 77 4.76 -20.68 -0.76
N GLN A 78 4.34 -21.79 -1.36
CA GLN A 78 5.23 -22.81 -1.89
C GLN A 78 5.41 -22.65 -3.41
N GLY A 79 6.50 -23.19 -3.96
CA GLY A 79 6.70 -23.33 -5.40
C GLY A 79 7.00 -22.04 -6.16
N ASP A 80 7.72 -21.09 -5.56
CA ASP A 80 8.12 -19.83 -6.22
C ASP A 80 9.57 -19.46 -5.89
N ASP A 81 10.50 -20.02 -6.66
CA ASP A 81 11.94 -19.84 -6.41
C ASP A 81 12.40 -18.41 -6.69
N TRP A 82 11.91 -17.82 -7.80
CA TRP A 82 12.31 -16.47 -8.21
C TRP A 82 11.73 -15.40 -7.28
N GLY A 83 10.46 -15.54 -6.92
CA GLY A 83 9.81 -14.67 -5.95
C GLY A 83 10.48 -14.78 -4.57
N ALA A 84 10.98 -15.95 -4.18
CA ALA A 84 11.61 -16.13 -2.87
C ALA A 84 12.93 -15.37 -2.77
N ILE A 85 13.75 -15.46 -3.81
CA ILE A 85 15.00 -14.68 -3.90
C ILE A 85 14.71 -13.18 -3.88
N ALA A 86 13.70 -12.73 -4.64
CA ALA A 86 13.31 -11.33 -4.67
C ALA A 86 12.79 -10.86 -3.29
N SER A 87 11.94 -11.65 -2.64
CA SER A 87 11.41 -11.40 -1.31
C SER A 87 12.55 -11.26 -0.31
N GLN A 88 13.50 -12.21 -0.27
CA GLN A 88 14.64 -12.15 0.64
C GLN A 88 15.47 -10.86 0.46
N LYS A 89 15.71 -10.43 -0.78
CA LYS A 89 16.50 -9.23 -1.09
C LYS A 89 15.77 -7.91 -0.82
N LEU A 90 14.45 -7.86 -1.03
CA LEU A 90 13.66 -6.64 -0.94
C LEU A 90 12.95 -6.46 0.41
N LYS A 91 12.70 -7.54 1.16
CA LYS A 91 12.11 -7.54 2.50
C LYS A 91 12.74 -6.56 3.50
N PRO A 92 14.09 -6.35 3.54
CA PRO A 92 14.67 -5.37 4.45
C PRO A 92 14.42 -3.90 4.04
N THR A 93 14.05 -3.65 2.79
CA THR A 93 13.87 -2.28 2.26
C THR A 93 12.42 -1.82 2.37
N ARG A 94 12.22 -0.56 2.77
CA ARG A 94 10.88 0.05 2.91
C ARG A 94 10.89 1.49 2.35
N GLY A 95 9.71 2.00 2.01
CA GLY A 95 9.53 3.40 1.58
C GLY A 95 10.36 3.80 0.36
N LYS A 96 11.01 4.97 0.42
CA LYS A 96 11.81 5.54 -0.68
C LYS A 96 12.97 4.63 -1.10
N ASP A 97 13.60 3.96 -0.13
CA ASP A 97 14.76 3.10 -0.39
C ASP A 97 14.39 1.83 -1.15
N PHE A 98 13.14 1.37 -1.02
CA PHE A 98 12.63 0.26 -1.81
C PHE A 98 12.70 0.56 -3.32
N ARG A 99 12.36 1.79 -3.74
CA ARG A 99 12.42 2.18 -5.16
C ARG A 99 13.84 2.13 -5.69
N SER A 100 14.80 2.66 -4.93
CA SER A 100 16.22 2.65 -5.29
C SER A 100 16.76 1.22 -5.31
N ALA A 101 16.47 0.42 -4.28
CA ALA A 101 16.93 -0.96 -4.16
C ALA A 101 16.36 -1.86 -5.27
N LYS A 102 15.04 -1.77 -5.53
CA LYS A 102 14.40 -2.46 -6.65
C LYS A 102 15.04 -2.09 -7.99
N THR A 103 15.30 -0.80 -8.22
CA THR A 103 15.92 -0.34 -9.47
C THR A 103 17.35 -0.88 -9.62
N LYS A 104 18.14 -0.86 -8.55
CA LYS A 104 19.50 -1.42 -8.53
C LYS A 104 19.51 -2.92 -8.80
N LEU A 105 18.60 -3.67 -8.15
CA LEU A 105 18.45 -5.11 -8.36
C LEU A 105 17.98 -5.43 -9.78
N LYS A 106 17.00 -4.66 -10.31
CA LYS A 106 16.52 -4.77 -11.69
C LYS A 106 17.63 -4.53 -12.73
N ARG A 107 18.50 -3.53 -12.51
CA ARG A 107 19.49 -3.09 -13.52
C ARG A 107 20.71 -4.00 -13.65
N GLY A 108 20.98 -4.92 -12.70
CA GLY A 108 22.23 -5.70 -12.71
C GLY A 108 22.16 -7.13 -12.17
N THR A 109 20.98 -7.66 -11.81
CA THR A 109 20.88 -8.99 -11.16
C THR A 109 20.11 -10.03 -11.98
N TYR A 110 19.67 -9.70 -13.20
CA TYR A 110 19.05 -10.70 -14.09
C TYR A 110 20.12 -11.68 -14.58
N ARG A 111 20.36 -12.73 -13.79
CA ARG A 111 21.24 -13.86 -14.15
C ARG A 111 20.50 -15.01 -14.85
N GLY A 112 19.19 -14.86 -15.10
CA GLY A 112 18.36 -15.95 -15.60
C GLY A 112 18.14 -17.04 -14.54
N GLY A 113 17.05 -17.78 -14.68
CA GLY A 113 16.64 -18.86 -13.79
C GLY A 113 15.43 -19.55 -14.39
N GLU A 114 15.12 -20.76 -13.92
CA GLU A 114 13.93 -21.48 -14.35
C GLU A 114 12.68 -20.78 -13.82
N ILE A 115 11.73 -20.50 -14.70
CA ILE A 115 10.42 -19.97 -14.30
C ILE A 115 9.58 -21.17 -13.90
N ASN A 116 9.25 -21.26 -12.62
CA ASN A 116 8.30 -22.26 -12.14
C ASN A 116 6.93 -22.02 -12.81
N GLN A 117 6.49 -22.98 -13.62
CA GLN A 117 5.18 -22.98 -14.30
C GLN A 117 4.17 -23.89 -13.61
N GLY A 118 4.50 -24.40 -12.42
CA GLY A 118 3.64 -25.24 -11.61
C GLY A 118 2.40 -24.50 -11.09
N VAL A 119 1.35 -25.27 -10.83
CA VAL A 119 0.09 -24.76 -10.27
C VAL A 119 0.10 -24.95 -8.75
N ASN A 120 0.03 -23.85 -8.00
CA ASN A 120 0.02 -23.84 -6.53
C ASN A 120 -1.38 -23.53 -5.96
N SER A 121 -2.45 -23.92 -6.67
CA SER A 121 -3.83 -23.71 -6.23
C SER A 121 -4.27 -24.74 -5.19
N ILE A 122 -5.10 -24.31 -4.24
CA ILE A 122 -5.80 -25.23 -3.33
C ILE A 122 -7.21 -25.51 -3.87
N LEU A 123 -7.65 -26.76 -3.75
CA LEU A 123 -9.05 -27.13 -3.98
C LEU A 123 -9.83 -26.76 -2.71
N LEU A 124 -10.87 -25.94 -2.89
CA LEU A 124 -11.81 -25.63 -1.82
C LEU A 124 -12.92 -26.67 -1.85
N SER A 125 -13.22 -27.25 -0.70
CA SER A 125 -14.41 -28.09 -0.53
C SER A 125 -15.62 -27.20 -0.27
N GLU A 126 -16.82 -27.72 -0.55
CA GLU A 126 -18.06 -26.94 -0.54
C GLU A 126 -18.41 -26.34 0.84
N ASP A 127 -17.82 -26.90 1.92
CA ASP A 127 -18.04 -26.49 3.30
C ASP A 127 -16.97 -25.51 3.87
N ASP A 128 -15.91 -25.20 3.12
CA ASP A 128 -14.80 -24.31 3.53
C ASP A 128 -15.16 -22.81 3.60
#